data_AF-A0A7J7L4J9-F1
#
_entry.id   AF-A0A7J7L4J9-F1
#
_cell.length_a   1.000
_cell.length_b   1.000
_cell.length_c   1.000
_cell.angle_alpha   90.00
_cell.angle_beta   90.00
_cell.angle_gamma   90.00
#
_symmetry.space_group_name_H-M   'P 1'
#
loop_
_entity.id
_entity.type
_entity.pdbx_description
1 polymer ?
#
loop_
_entity_poly.entity_id
_entity_poly.type
_entity_poly.pdbx_seq_one_letter_code
_entity_poly.pdbx_strand_id
1 'polypeptide(L)'
;MTGDLYDYESLVKAIKQVDVVISAVRSKQLADQVKIIAAIKEAGNIKRFFPSEFGDDVDRTNAVEPVKTIFAAKVGIRRAVEAEGIPYTYVASNWFSGYFLSSLAQAGATTPPRDKVVILGDGNHKEAPVPIKVLLSYGHSVFVKGDQTNFEIEPSFGVETSELYPDVKYTAVDEYLNQFV
;
A
#
# COMPACT_ATOMS: atom_id res chain seq x y z
N MET A 1 3.70 -8.15 20.34
CA MET A 1 5.17 -7.98 20.36
C MET A 1 5.48 -6.50 20.32
N THR A 2 6.36 -6.03 21.20
CA THR A 2 6.89 -4.66 21.18
C THR A 2 8.36 -4.73 20.77
N GLY A 3 8.83 -3.76 19.99
CA GLY A 3 10.22 -3.67 19.55
C GLY A 3 10.51 -2.26 19.03
N ASP A 4 11.78 -1.93 18.93
CA ASP A 4 12.26 -0.63 18.47
C ASP A 4 13.20 -0.83 17.26
N LEU A 5 13.01 -0.03 16.22
CA LEU A 5 13.89 0.00 15.05
C LEU A 5 15.30 0.50 15.41
N TYR A 6 15.43 1.27 16.49
CA TYR A 6 16.70 1.82 16.96
C TYR A 6 17.45 0.86 17.90
N ASP A 7 16.81 -0.23 18.35
CA ASP A 7 17.47 -1.32 19.07
C ASP A 7 17.99 -2.37 18.06
N TYR A 8 19.24 -2.21 17.67
CA TYR A 8 19.86 -3.03 16.63
C TYR A 8 19.99 -4.51 17.02
N GLU A 9 20.34 -4.81 18.28
CA GLU A 9 20.50 -6.21 18.74
C GLU A 9 19.16 -6.94 18.73
N SER A 10 18.10 -6.29 19.21
CA SER A 10 16.75 -6.83 19.15
C SER A 10 16.29 -7.04 17.71
N LEU A 11 16.60 -6.10 16.81
CA LEU A 11 16.26 -6.20 15.39
C LEU A 11 16.94 -7.40 14.72
N VAL A 12 18.25 -7.59 14.90
CA VAL A 12 18.98 -8.76 14.39
C VAL A 12 18.40 -10.05 14.95
N LYS A 13 18.13 -10.09 16.26
CA LYS A 13 17.53 -11.27 16.90
C LYS A 13 16.17 -11.62 16.32
N ALA A 14 15.33 -10.63 16.01
CA ALA A 14 14.03 -10.85 15.37
C ALA A 14 14.20 -11.35 13.93
N ILE A 15 15.11 -10.76 13.15
CA ILE A 15 15.35 -11.12 11.74
C ILE A 15 15.90 -12.56 11.61
N LYS A 16 16.73 -13.02 12.55
CA LYS A 16 17.23 -14.41 12.58
C LYS A 16 16.12 -15.47 12.72
N GLN A 17 14.91 -15.07 13.13
CA GLN A 17 13.78 -15.97 13.35
C GLN A 17 12.83 -16.07 12.15
N VAL A 18 13.07 -15.32 11.07
CA VAL A 18 12.17 -15.26 9.92
C VAL A 18 12.91 -15.46 8.60
N ASP A 19 12.17 -15.81 7.54
CA ASP A 19 12.74 -15.95 6.19
C ASP A 19 12.55 -14.70 5.32
N VAL A 20 11.57 -13.86 5.66
CA VAL A 20 11.14 -12.71 4.85
C VAL A 20 10.96 -11.50 5.75
N VAL A 21 11.42 -10.34 5.30
CA VAL A 21 11.24 -9.06 5.98
C VAL A 21 10.43 -8.12 5.08
N ILE A 22 9.41 -7.50 5.64
CA ILE A 22 8.57 -6.49 4.97
C ILE A 22 8.61 -5.21 5.81
N SER A 23 9.06 -4.10 5.21
CA SER A 23 9.09 -2.79 5.83
C SER A 23 7.89 -1.96 5.36
N ALA A 24 7.02 -1.56 6.30
CA ALA A 24 5.90 -0.66 6.06
C ALA A 24 6.06 0.67 6.82
N VAL A 25 7.31 1.12 7.01
CA VAL A 25 7.60 2.37 7.73
C VAL A 25 7.10 3.59 6.93
N ARG A 26 6.65 4.62 7.65
CA ARG A 26 6.13 5.86 7.05
C ARG A 26 7.25 6.81 6.64
N SER A 27 6.88 7.89 5.97
CA SER A 27 7.80 8.88 5.39
C SER A 27 8.90 9.38 6.35
N LYS A 28 8.58 9.55 7.64
CA LYS A 28 9.52 10.02 8.67
C LYS A 28 10.66 9.02 8.97
N GLN A 29 10.44 7.73 8.70
CA GLN A 29 11.41 6.66 8.98
C GLN A 29 11.95 5.99 7.70
N LEU A 30 11.70 6.55 6.51
CA LEU A 30 12.20 5.97 5.26
C LEU A 30 13.73 5.84 5.25
N ALA A 31 14.44 6.86 5.73
CA ALA A 31 15.88 6.86 5.83
C ALA A 31 16.41 5.85 6.87
N ASP A 32 15.61 5.52 7.89
CA ASP A 32 16.00 4.58 8.92
C ASP A 32 15.99 3.12 8.45
N GLN A 33 15.45 2.83 7.26
CA GLN A 33 15.48 1.48 6.68
C GLN A 33 16.91 0.95 6.45
N VAL A 34 17.93 1.81 6.40
CA VAL A 34 19.34 1.39 6.40
C VAL A 34 19.70 0.52 7.62
N LYS A 35 19.00 0.69 8.75
CA LYS A 35 19.17 -0.13 9.96
C LYS A 35 18.61 -1.54 9.74
N ILE A 36 17.48 -1.65 9.05
CA ILE A 36 16.90 -2.94 8.64
C ILE A 36 17.86 -3.65 7.69
N ILE A 37 18.39 -2.94 6.70
CA ILE A 37 19.36 -3.47 5.73
C ILE A 37 20.60 -4.04 6.44
N ALA A 38 21.19 -3.27 7.36
CA ALA A 38 22.33 -3.71 8.14
C ALA A 38 22.01 -4.98 8.95
N ALA A 39 20.86 -5.01 9.62
CA ALA A 39 20.46 -6.16 10.43
C ALA A 39 20.12 -7.40 9.57
N ILE A 40 19.54 -7.23 8.38
CA ILE A 40 19.33 -8.32 7.41
C ILE A 40 20.68 -8.92 6.98
N LYS A 41 21.64 -8.06 6.65
CA LYS A 41 22.98 -8.48 6.25
C LYS A 41 23.67 -9.29 7.35
N GLU A 42 23.60 -8.82 8.59
CA GLU A 42 24.19 -9.53 9.74
C GLU A 42 23.49 -10.86 10.03
N ALA A 43 22.17 -10.90 9.92
CA ALA A 43 21.40 -12.11 10.18
C ALA A 43 21.68 -13.21 9.14
N GLY A 44 21.86 -12.83 7.88
CA GLY A 44 22.33 -13.71 6.80
C GLY A 44 21.35 -14.81 6.36
N ASN A 45 20.16 -14.88 6.94
CA ASN A 45 19.16 -15.92 6.68
C ASN A 45 17.97 -15.47 5.81
N ILE A 46 17.90 -14.19 5.42
CA ILE A 46 16.74 -13.66 4.71
C ILE A 46 16.71 -14.07 3.24
N LYS A 47 15.58 -14.68 2.84
CA LYS A 47 15.28 -15.12 1.47
C LYS A 47 14.64 -14.02 0.62
N ARG A 48 13.99 -13.04 1.26
CA ARG A 48 13.41 -11.87 0.56
C ARG A 48 13.20 -10.67 1.47
N PHE A 49 13.58 -9.49 0.99
CA PHE A 49 13.26 -8.20 1.60
C PHE A 49 12.32 -7.37 0.72
N PHE A 50 11.30 -6.79 1.33
CA PHE A 50 10.39 -5.82 0.73
C PHE A 50 10.57 -4.47 1.45
N PRO A 51 11.34 -3.51 0.89
CA PRO A 51 11.44 -2.18 1.47
C PRO A 51 10.11 -1.41 1.33
N SER A 52 9.97 -0.34 2.11
CA SER A 52 8.78 0.53 2.10
C SER A 52 8.71 1.36 0.80
N GLU A 53 8.20 0.73 -0.25
CA GLU A 53 8.06 1.29 -1.60
C GLU A 53 6.61 1.69 -1.91
N PHE A 54 5.66 0.79 -1.65
CA PHE A 54 4.18 0.85 -1.83
C PHE A 54 3.60 2.16 -2.40
N GLY A 55 3.98 2.51 -3.62
CA GLY A 55 3.67 3.77 -4.28
C GLY A 55 4.08 3.72 -5.74
N ASP A 56 4.45 4.87 -6.30
CA ASP A 56 4.96 4.95 -7.67
C ASP A 56 6.36 4.34 -7.80
N ASP A 57 6.71 3.88 -9.00
CA ASP A 57 8.05 3.38 -9.28
C ASP A 57 9.04 4.56 -9.36
N VAL A 58 9.84 4.74 -8.31
CA VAL A 58 10.73 5.90 -8.16
C VAL A 58 11.88 5.94 -9.17
N ASP A 59 12.21 4.84 -9.84
CA ASP A 59 13.23 4.80 -10.89
C ASP A 59 12.67 5.12 -12.29
N ARG A 60 11.34 5.16 -12.43
CA ARG A 60 10.64 5.35 -13.72
C ARG A 60 9.71 6.56 -13.74
N THR A 61 9.67 7.31 -12.64
CA THR A 61 8.71 8.40 -12.44
C THR A 61 9.46 9.70 -12.14
N ASN A 62 9.09 10.77 -12.83
CA ASN A 62 9.57 12.12 -12.52
C ASN A 62 8.71 12.73 -11.41
N ALA A 63 9.35 13.41 -10.46
CA ALA A 63 8.66 14.09 -9.36
C ALA A 63 9.18 15.53 -9.19
N VAL A 64 8.30 16.40 -8.71
CA VAL A 64 8.61 17.74 -8.23
C VAL A 64 8.54 17.77 -6.70
N GLU A 65 9.07 18.82 -6.07
CA GLU A 65 8.99 18.94 -4.61
C GLU A 65 7.53 19.07 -4.13
N PRO A 66 7.18 18.50 -2.97
CA PRO A 66 8.05 17.81 -2.00
C PRO A 66 8.27 16.31 -2.27
N VAL A 67 7.59 15.74 -3.28
CA VAL A 67 7.60 14.30 -3.59
C VAL A 67 8.98 13.84 -4.07
N LYS A 68 9.69 14.70 -4.80
CA LYS A 68 11.06 14.46 -5.26
C LYS A 68 12.01 14.09 -4.12
N THR A 69 11.95 14.79 -2.98
CA THR A 69 12.75 14.47 -1.79
C THR A 69 12.42 13.07 -1.24
N ILE A 70 11.13 12.70 -1.21
CA ILE A 70 10.69 11.36 -0.75
C ILE A 70 11.18 10.27 -1.71
N PHE A 71 11.11 10.51 -3.02
CA PHE A 71 11.58 9.57 -4.04
C PHE A 71 13.09 9.37 -3.94
N ALA A 72 13.86 10.44 -3.73
CA ALA A 72 15.30 10.35 -3.54
C ALA A 72 15.68 9.47 -2.34
N ALA A 73 14.94 9.56 -1.23
CA ALA A 73 15.15 8.68 -0.08
C ALA A 73 14.90 7.20 -0.42
N LYS A 74 13.81 6.90 -1.14
CA LYS A 74 13.50 5.53 -1.59
C LYS A 74 14.54 4.99 -2.57
N VAL A 75 14.97 5.80 -3.54
CA VAL A 75 16.08 5.45 -4.44
C VAL A 75 17.34 5.11 -3.64
N GLY A 76 17.68 5.91 -2.62
CA GLY A 76 18.80 5.62 -1.72
C GLY A 76 18.67 4.26 -1.04
N ILE A 77 17.48 3.89 -0.59
CA ILE A 77 17.20 2.57 -0.01
C ILE A 77 17.36 1.46 -1.04
N ARG A 78 16.85 1.62 -2.28
CA ARG A 78 17.06 0.63 -3.36
C ARG A 78 18.53 0.36 -3.61
N ARG A 79 19.33 1.43 -3.76
CA ARG A 79 20.78 1.30 -4.00
C ARG A 79 21.50 0.65 -2.82
N ALA A 80 21.09 0.94 -1.58
CA ALA A 80 21.66 0.28 -0.40
C ALA A 80 21.32 -1.22 -0.35
N VAL A 81 20.08 -1.61 -0.65
CA VAL A 81 19.68 -3.02 -0.71
C VAL A 81 20.48 -3.79 -1.77
N GLU A 82 20.61 -3.20 -2.96
CA GLU A 82 21.35 -3.80 -4.07
C GLU A 82 22.85 -3.91 -3.81
N ALA A 83 23.46 -2.86 -3.26
CA ALA A 83 24.88 -2.85 -2.91
C ALA A 83 25.23 -3.95 -1.89
N GLU A 84 24.29 -4.31 -1.02
CA GLU A 84 24.46 -5.36 -0.03
C GLU A 84 24.09 -6.77 -0.53
N GLY A 85 23.67 -6.90 -1.79
CA GLY A 85 23.34 -8.19 -2.40
C GLY A 85 22.14 -8.90 -1.74
N ILE A 86 21.30 -8.17 -1.02
CA ILE A 86 20.14 -8.73 -0.32
C ILE A 86 19.08 -9.14 -1.35
N PRO A 87 18.51 -10.36 -1.29
CA PRO A 87 17.40 -10.73 -2.16
C PRO A 87 16.19 -9.82 -1.93
N TYR A 88 15.70 -9.12 -2.95
CA TYR A 88 14.67 -8.08 -2.77
C TYR A 88 13.48 -8.17 -3.75
N THR A 89 12.41 -7.43 -3.43
CA THR A 89 11.31 -7.15 -4.36
C THR A 89 10.77 -5.74 -4.08
N TYR A 90 10.82 -4.87 -5.08
CA TYR A 90 10.19 -3.54 -5.02
C TYR A 90 8.75 -3.63 -5.48
N VAL A 91 7.82 -3.20 -4.63
CA VAL A 91 6.39 -3.22 -4.92
C VAL A 91 5.92 -1.81 -5.25
N ALA A 92 5.76 -1.54 -6.55
CA ALA A 92 5.11 -0.33 -7.04
C ALA A 92 3.59 -0.57 -7.12
N SER A 93 2.88 -0.26 -6.05
CA SER A 93 1.42 -0.44 -5.95
C SER A 93 0.61 0.76 -6.41
N ASN A 94 1.27 1.81 -6.92
CA ASN A 94 0.66 3.10 -7.24
C ASN A 94 -0.08 3.68 -6.02
N TRP A 95 -1.14 4.45 -6.27
CA TRP A 95 -1.83 5.25 -5.27
C TRP A 95 -2.88 4.44 -4.50
N PHE A 96 -2.98 4.68 -3.19
CA PHE A 96 -3.98 4.04 -2.33
C PHE A 96 -5.35 4.69 -2.55
N SER A 97 -6.21 4.03 -3.32
CA SER A 97 -7.55 4.54 -3.68
C SER A 97 -8.36 4.99 -2.47
N GLY A 98 -8.42 4.20 -1.39
CA GLY A 98 -9.16 4.56 -0.17
C GLY A 98 -8.63 5.81 0.54
N TYR A 99 -7.33 6.12 0.39
CA TYR A 99 -6.71 7.30 0.99
C TYR A 99 -6.91 8.57 0.14
N PHE A 100 -6.82 8.45 -1.18
CA PHE A 100 -6.83 9.59 -2.08
C PHE A 100 -8.19 9.89 -2.72
N LEU A 101 -9.02 8.88 -3.00
CA LEU A 101 -10.31 9.07 -3.66
C LEU A 101 -11.29 9.85 -2.78
N SER A 102 -11.27 9.59 -1.46
CA SER A 102 -12.12 10.24 -0.47
C SER A 102 -11.87 11.75 -0.32
N SER A 103 -10.71 12.23 -0.76
CA SER A 103 -10.33 13.65 -0.71
C SER A 103 -10.04 14.25 -2.08
N LEU A 104 -10.25 13.48 -3.17
CA LEU A 104 -9.78 13.82 -4.52
C LEU A 104 -8.30 14.25 -4.55
N ALA A 105 -7.48 13.59 -3.74
CA ALA A 105 -6.06 13.86 -3.52
C ALA A 105 -5.73 15.31 -3.12
N GLN A 106 -6.69 16.04 -2.55
CA GLN A 106 -6.46 17.41 -2.11
C GLN A 106 -5.72 17.45 -0.77
N ALA A 107 -4.61 18.19 -0.73
CA ALA A 107 -3.82 18.35 0.48
C ALA A 107 -4.67 18.94 1.62
N GLY A 108 -4.72 18.24 2.76
CA GLY A 108 -5.44 18.68 3.96
C GLY A 108 -6.96 18.43 3.94
N ALA A 109 -7.53 17.92 2.85
CA ALA A 109 -8.95 17.59 2.78
C ALA A 109 -9.23 16.20 3.37
N THR A 110 -10.31 16.10 4.16
CA THR A 110 -10.81 14.84 4.73
C THR A 110 -12.09 14.33 4.04
N THR A 111 -12.67 15.15 3.16
CA THR A 111 -13.85 14.84 2.34
C THR A 111 -13.68 15.43 0.94
N PRO A 112 -14.44 14.97 -0.08
CA PRO A 112 -14.33 15.52 -1.43
C PRO A 112 -14.72 17.00 -1.44
N PRO A 113 -13.89 17.90 -1.99
CA PRO A 113 -14.27 19.29 -2.19
C PRO A 113 -15.48 19.40 -3.13
N ARG A 114 -16.40 20.33 -2.84
CA ARG A 114 -17.60 20.55 -3.67
C ARG A 114 -17.46 21.70 -4.67
N ASP A 115 -16.63 22.69 -4.35
CA ASP A 115 -16.57 23.95 -5.12
C ASP A 115 -15.35 24.05 -6.05
N LYS A 116 -14.20 23.49 -5.62
CA LYS A 116 -12.93 23.61 -6.35
C LYS A 116 -12.01 22.44 -6.07
N VAL A 117 -11.40 21.92 -7.12
CA VAL A 117 -10.34 20.90 -7.06
C VAL A 117 -9.07 21.49 -7.67
N VAL A 118 -7.93 21.27 -7.03
CA VAL A 118 -6.60 21.56 -7.59
C VAL A 118 -6.15 20.34 -8.37
N ILE A 119 -6.01 20.50 -9.68
CA ILE A 119 -5.38 19.48 -10.53
C ILE A 119 -3.86 19.68 -10.40
N LEU A 120 -3.18 18.67 -9.87
CA LEU A 120 -1.73 18.67 -9.76
C LEU A 120 -1.12 18.40 -11.14
N GLY A 121 -0.24 19.29 -11.61
CA GLY A 121 0.35 19.22 -12.96
C GLY A 121 -0.27 20.21 -13.94
N ASP A 122 -0.15 19.91 -15.24
CA ASP A 122 -0.67 20.77 -16.33
C ASP A 122 -2.13 20.47 -16.71
N GLY A 123 -2.73 19.47 -16.06
CA GLY A 123 -4.10 19.02 -16.30
C GLY A 123 -4.29 18.15 -17.55
N ASN A 124 -3.22 17.76 -18.25
CA ASN A 124 -3.29 16.97 -19.50
C ASN A 124 -2.77 15.53 -19.33
N HIS A 125 -2.52 15.08 -18.11
CA HIS A 125 -2.07 13.72 -17.85
C HIS A 125 -3.15 12.70 -18.23
N LYS A 126 -2.82 11.82 -19.19
CA LYS A 126 -3.66 10.68 -19.56
C LYS A 126 -3.42 9.55 -18.55
N GLU A 127 -4.48 9.08 -17.89
CA GLU A 127 -4.41 7.88 -17.07
C GLU A 127 -3.86 6.72 -17.91
N ALA A 128 -2.89 5.98 -17.37
CA ALA A 128 -2.59 4.67 -17.92
C ALA A 128 -3.82 3.80 -17.67
N PRO A 129 -4.41 3.17 -18.70
CA PRO A 129 -5.54 2.28 -18.50
C PRO A 129 -5.09 1.21 -17.50
N VAL A 130 -5.85 1.04 -16.41
CA VAL A 130 -5.60 -0.03 -15.44
C VAL A 130 -5.48 -1.32 -16.25
N PRO A 131 -4.34 -2.05 -16.18
CA PRO A 131 -4.18 -3.25 -16.97
C PRO A 131 -5.36 -4.17 -16.70
N ILE A 132 -6.08 -4.60 -17.75
CA ILE A 132 -7.28 -5.44 -17.62
C ILE A 132 -7.01 -6.64 -16.71
N LYS A 133 -5.78 -7.18 -16.72
CA LYS A 133 -5.34 -8.26 -15.83
C LYS A 133 -5.43 -7.93 -14.33
N VAL A 134 -5.15 -6.69 -13.94
CA VAL A 134 -5.28 -6.21 -12.56
C VAL A 134 -6.76 -6.10 -12.18
N LEU A 135 -7.58 -5.55 -13.07
CA LEU A 135 -9.03 -5.46 -12.86
C LEU A 135 -9.67 -6.85 -12.78
N LEU A 136 -9.25 -7.78 -13.63
CA LEU A 136 -9.66 -9.19 -13.60
C LEU A 136 -9.15 -9.92 -12.36
N SER A 137 -7.92 -9.66 -11.89
CA SER A 137 -7.42 -10.28 -10.65
C SER A 137 -8.17 -9.79 -9.42
N TYR A 138 -8.47 -8.48 -9.36
CA TYR A 138 -9.32 -7.92 -8.32
C TYR A 138 -10.74 -8.47 -8.42
N GLY A 139 -11.34 -8.48 -9.61
CA GLY A 139 -12.67 -9.06 -9.84
C GLY A 139 -12.74 -10.53 -9.46
N HIS A 140 -11.71 -11.32 -9.76
CA HIS A 140 -11.62 -12.72 -9.35
C HIS A 140 -11.48 -12.87 -7.82
N SER A 141 -10.60 -12.09 -7.18
CA SER A 141 -10.44 -12.12 -5.72
C SER A 141 -11.74 -11.72 -4.99
N VAL A 142 -12.42 -10.69 -5.47
CA VAL A 142 -13.64 -10.17 -4.84
C VAL A 142 -14.86 -11.03 -5.17
N PHE A 143 -15.14 -11.28 -6.45
CA PHE A 143 -16.40 -11.92 -6.89
C PHE A 143 -16.33 -13.43 -7.04
N VAL A 144 -15.13 -14.02 -7.20
CA VAL A 144 -14.98 -15.49 -7.34
C VAL A 144 -14.49 -16.11 -6.03
N LYS A 145 -13.53 -15.48 -5.35
CA LYS A 145 -13.02 -15.97 -4.07
C LYS A 145 -13.74 -15.41 -2.84
N GLY A 146 -14.49 -14.31 -2.98
CA GLY A 146 -15.21 -13.71 -1.87
C GLY A 146 -14.30 -13.04 -0.83
N ASP A 147 -13.09 -12.63 -1.22
CA ASP A 147 -12.06 -12.16 -0.27
C ASP A 147 -12.47 -10.87 0.50
N GLN A 148 -13.53 -10.18 0.08
CA GLN A 148 -14.10 -9.00 0.76
C GLN A 148 -15.36 -9.29 1.58
N THR A 149 -15.90 -10.52 1.55
CA THR A 149 -17.14 -10.90 2.24
C THR A 149 -16.96 -12.12 3.14
N ASN A 150 -15.73 -12.60 3.31
CA ASN A 150 -15.41 -13.83 4.04
C ASN A 150 -15.04 -13.62 5.52
N PHE A 151 -15.41 -12.47 6.10
CA PHE A 151 -15.17 -12.16 7.51
C PHE A 151 -16.46 -11.84 8.24
N GLU A 152 -16.53 -12.21 9.52
CA GLU A 152 -17.64 -11.86 10.39
C GLU A 152 -17.45 -10.44 10.93
N ILE A 153 -18.51 -9.63 10.89
CA ILE A 153 -18.51 -8.29 11.47
C ILE A 153 -18.67 -8.43 12.98
N GLU A 154 -17.62 -8.10 13.76
CA GLU A 154 -17.78 -8.08 15.22
C GLU A 154 -18.65 -6.88 15.64
N PRO A 155 -19.68 -7.10 16.49
CA PRO A 155 -20.53 -6.02 16.99
C PRO A 155 -19.79 -4.94 17.79
N SER A 156 -18.55 -5.22 18.20
CA SER A 156 -17.71 -4.32 18.99
C SER A 156 -17.20 -3.12 18.19
N PHE A 157 -17.10 -3.23 16.86
CA PHE A 157 -16.57 -2.17 16.00
C PHE A 157 -17.29 -2.00 14.65
N GLY A 158 -18.23 -2.88 14.31
CA GLY A 158 -18.96 -2.79 13.06
C GLY A 158 -20.42 -3.21 13.20
N VAL A 159 -21.23 -2.74 12.25
CA VAL A 159 -22.65 -3.08 12.12
C VAL A 159 -22.94 -3.23 10.63
N GLU A 160 -23.85 -4.13 10.29
CA GLU A 160 -24.31 -4.36 8.93
C GLU A 160 -24.86 -3.08 8.31
N THR A 161 -24.59 -2.85 7.03
CA THR A 161 -25.02 -1.61 6.37
C THR A 161 -26.54 -1.53 6.28
N SER A 162 -27.22 -2.68 6.18
CA SER A 162 -28.67 -2.78 6.17
C SER A 162 -29.33 -2.36 7.50
N GLU A 163 -28.62 -2.50 8.62
CA GLU A 163 -29.10 -2.03 9.93
C GLU A 163 -28.94 -0.51 10.10
N LEU A 164 -27.92 0.07 9.46
CA LEU A 164 -27.67 1.51 9.50
C LEU A 164 -28.68 2.31 8.66
N TYR A 165 -29.19 1.74 7.56
CA TYR A 165 -30.14 2.40 6.67
C TYR A 165 -31.30 1.47 6.29
N PRO A 166 -32.21 1.19 7.24
CA PRO A 166 -33.27 0.19 7.05
C PRO A 166 -34.27 0.55 5.94
N ASP A 167 -34.36 1.83 5.57
CA ASP A 167 -35.25 2.30 4.51
C ASP A 167 -34.70 2.07 3.09
N VAL A 168 -33.42 1.69 2.96
CA VAL A 168 -32.80 1.39 1.68
C VAL A 168 -33.13 -0.04 1.27
N LYS A 169 -33.51 -0.22 0.01
CA LYS A 169 -33.70 -1.55 -0.57
C LYS A 169 -32.36 -2.09 -1.05
N TYR A 170 -31.92 -3.19 -0.44
CA TYR A 170 -30.70 -3.88 -0.81
C TYR A 170 -31.02 -5.09 -1.69
N THR A 171 -30.15 -5.37 -2.65
CA THR A 171 -30.16 -6.58 -3.47
C THR A 171 -28.84 -7.29 -3.24
N ALA A 172 -28.88 -8.58 -2.92
CA ALA A 172 -27.66 -9.36 -2.73
C ALA A 172 -26.89 -9.46 -4.06
N VAL A 173 -25.56 -9.54 -4.00
CA VAL A 173 -24.73 -9.67 -5.21
C VAL A 173 -25.10 -10.95 -5.98
N ASP A 174 -25.39 -12.05 -5.29
CA ASP A 174 -25.83 -13.30 -5.93
C ASP A 174 -27.14 -13.12 -6.70
N GLU A 175 -28.11 -12.41 -6.12
CA GLU A 175 -29.38 -12.10 -6.78
C GLU A 175 -29.18 -11.20 -8.01
N TYR A 176 -28.31 -10.18 -7.89
CA TYR A 176 -27.96 -9.32 -9.00
C TYR A 176 -27.24 -10.08 -10.11
N LEU A 177 -26.32 -11.00 -9.80
CA LEU A 177 -25.56 -11.72 -10.81
C LEU A 177 -26.38 -12.77 -11.57
N ASN A 178 -27.41 -13.35 -10.93
CA ASN A 178 -28.33 -14.29 -11.57
C ASN A 178 -29.07 -13.72 -12.79
N GLN A 179 -29.14 -12.39 -12.96
CA GLN A 179 -29.74 -11.79 -14.15
C GLN A 179 -28.88 -11.95 -15.43
N PHE A 180 -27.62 -12.37 -15.29
CA PHE A 180 -26.66 -12.49 -16.40
C PHE A 180 -26.31 -13.95 -16.76
N VAL A 181 -26.91 -14.93 -16.09
CA VAL A 181 -26.67 -16.36 -16.29
C VAL A 181 -27.85 -17.01 -17.00
#